data_AF-A0A5C9BF69-F1
#
_entry.id   AF-A0A5C9BF69-F1
#
_cell.length_a   1.000
_cell.length_b   1.000
_cell.length_c   1.000
_cell.angle_alpha   90.00
_cell.angle_beta   90.00
_cell.angle_gamma   90.00
#
_symmetry.space_group_name_H-M   'P 1'
#
loop_
_entity.id
_entity.type
_entity.pdbx_description
1 polymer ?
#
loop_
_entity_poly.entity_id
_entity_poly.type
_entity_poly.pdbx_seq_one_letter_code
_entity_poly.pdbx_strand_id
1 'polypeptide(L)' 'MTRKQLQQLDQRLNQWRASHASAASVRAAYRREVLRFTLSSMALENEPVNPQRLAKLLDQPAR' A
#
# COMPACT_ATOMS: atom_id res chain seq x y z
N MET A 1 -20.63 5.68 12.66
CA MET A 1 -19.90 4.41 12.87
C MET A 1 -20.53 3.67 14.04
N THR A 2 -20.83 2.38 13.90
CA THR A 2 -21.42 1.56 14.97
C THR A 2 -20.34 0.82 15.76
N ARG A 3 -20.64 0.38 16.98
CA ARG A 3 -19.71 -0.46 17.78
C ARG A 3 -19.24 -1.71 17.03
N LYS A 4 -20.14 -2.32 16.23
CA LYS A 4 -19.83 -3.47 15.39
C LYS A 4 -18.80 -3.12 14.30
N GLN A 5 -18.91 -1.94 13.69
CA GLN A 5 -17.95 -1.47 12.70
C GLN A 5 -16.57 -1.21 13.31
N LEU A 6 -16.51 -0.68 14.53
CA LEU A 6 -15.24 -0.47 15.25
C LEU A 6 -14.55 -1.80 15.57
N GLN A 7 -15.29 -2.78 16.10
CA GLN A 7 -14.74 -4.11 16.38
C GLN A 7 -14.20 -4.81 15.13
N GLN A 8 -14.90 -4.68 14.00
CA GLN A 8 -14.43 -5.22 12.73
C GLN A 8 -13.14 -4.54 12.24
N LEU A 9 -13.00 -3.24 12.45
CA LEU A 9 -11.79 -2.51 12.10
C LEU A 9 -10.62 -2.91 13.00
N ASP A 10 -10.82 -3.03 14.31
CA ASP A 10 -9.79 -3.48 15.24
C ASP A 10 -9.32 -4.91 14.91
N GLN A 11 -10.25 -5.81 14.59
CA GLN A 11 -9.90 -7.17 14.21
C GLN A 11 -9.05 -7.20 12.92
N ARG A 12 -9.44 -6.43 11.91
CA ARG A 12 -8.67 -6.31 10.65
C ARG A 12 -7.30 -5.69 10.89
N LEU A 13 -7.21 -4.67 11.74
CA LEU A 13 -5.96 -4.02 12.09
C LEU A 13 -5.00 -5.00 12.80
N ASN A 14 -5.52 -5.79 13.73
CA ASN A 14 -4.70 -6.78 14.45
C ASN A 14 -4.20 -7.90 13.54
N GLN A 15 -5.05 -8.39 12.61
CA GLN A 15 -4.63 -9.34 11.59
C GLN A 15 -3.57 -8.76 10.65
N TRP A 16 -3.71 -7.50 10.27
CA TRP A 16 -2.73 -6.81 9.43
C TRP A 16 -1.38 -6.65 10.15
N ARG A 17 -1.40 -6.25 11.43
CA ARG A 17 -0.18 -6.16 12.26
C ARG A 17 0.51 -7.50 12.41
N ALA A 18 -0.25 -8.58 12.63
CA ALA A 18 0.29 -9.93 12.74
C ALA A 18 1.01 -10.39 11.45
N SER A 19 0.48 -10.04 10.28
CA SER A 19 1.10 -10.35 8.99
C SER A 19 2.27 -9.42 8.61
N HIS A 20 2.43 -8.29 9.31
CA HIS A 20 3.49 -7.29 9.07
C HIS A 20 4.31 -7.02 10.33
N ALA A 21 4.79 -8.07 11.00
CA ALA A 21 5.46 -7.99 12.30
C ALA A 21 6.80 -7.22 12.29
N SER A 22 7.42 -7.00 11.13
CA SER A 22 8.70 -6.30 11.01
C SER A 22 8.56 -4.92 10.37
N ALA A 23 9.46 -3.99 10.75
CA ALA A 23 9.56 -2.68 10.09
C ALA A 23 9.80 -2.80 8.58
N ALA A 24 10.52 -3.85 8.13
CA ALA A 24 10.73 -4.13 6.72
C ALA A 24 9.43 -4.51 6.00
N SER A 25 8.62 -5.41 6.58
CA SER A 25 7.32 -5.77 6.01
C SER A 25 6.34 -4.59 5.98
N VAL A 26 6.32 -3.76 7.01
CA VAL A 26 5.49 -2.53 7.03
C VAL A 26 5.91 -1.57 5.93
N ARG A 27 7.22 -1.33 5.77
CA ARG A 27 7.75 -0.47 4.69
C ARG A 27 7.42 -1.02 3.30
N ALA A 28 7.51 -2.33 3.10
CA ALA A 28 7.15 -2.97 1.84
C ALA A 28 5.65 -2.81 1.53
N ALA A 29 4.77 -3.02 2.51
CA ALA A 29 3.33 -2.81 2.36
C ALA A 29 2.99 -1.34 2.06
N TYR A 30 3.62 -0.40 2.76
CA TYR A 30 3.46 1.03 2.50
C TYR A 30 3.87 1.42 1.08
N ARG A 31 5.02 0.96 0.60
CA ARG A 31 5.47 1.22 -0.78
C ARG A 31 4.49 0.73 -1.83
N ARG A 32 3.91 -0.47 -1.64
CA ARG A 32 2.88 -1.03 -2.54
C ARG A 32 1.64 -0.16 -2.57
N GLU A 33 1.26 0.43 -1.44
CA GLU A 33 0.02 1.20 -1.35
C GLU A 33 0.17 2.63 -1.87
N VAL A 34 1.31 3.27 -1.61
CA VAL A 34 1.69 4.53 -2.28
C VAL A 34 1.68 4.33 -3.79
N LEU A 35 2.27 3.23 -4.26
CA LEU A 35 2.27 2.92 -5.68
C LEU A 35 0.86 2.79 -6.26
N ARG A 36 0.02 1.96 -5.63
CA ARG A 36 -1.36 1.75 -6.10
C ARG A 36 -2.10 3.07 -6.18
N PHE A 37 -1.92 3.93 -5.18
CA PHE A 37 -2.49 5.27 -5.16
C PHE A 37 -1.97 6.12 -6.31
N THR A 38 -0.66 6.24 -6.48
CA THR A 38 -0.03 7.01 -7.57
C THR A 38 -0.53 6.55 -8.94
N LEU A 39 -0.60 5.24 -9.17
CA LEU A 39 -1.13 4.70 -10.41
C LEU A 39 -2.60 5.03 -10.63
N SER A 40 -3.41 4.93 -9.58
CA SER A 40 -4.83 5.27 -9.65
C SER A 40 -5.02 6.75 -9.95
N SER A 41 -4.20 7.63 -9.35
CA SER A 41 -4.19 9.06 -9.63
C SER A 41 -3.76 9.38 -11.06
N MET A 42 -2.66 8.79 -11.54
CA MET A 42 -2.20 9.00 -12.93
C MET A 42 -3.22 8.51 -13.97
N ALA A 43 -3.89 7.39 -13.69
CA ALA A 43 -4.96 6.88 -14.54
C ALA A 43 -6.17 7.83 -14.59
N LEU A 44 -6.51 8.49 -13.48
CA LEU A 44 -7.56 9.52 -13.45
C LEU A 44 -7.20 10.73 -14.32
N GLU A 45 -5.92 11.09 -14.38
CA GLU A 45 -5.40 12.22 -15.17
C GLU A 45 -5.11 11.86 -16.65
N ASN A 46 -5.48 10.65 -17.11
CA ASN A 46 -5.16 10.11 -18.45
C ASN A 46 -3.66 10.13 -18.81
N GLU A 47 -2.77 10.10 -17.81
CA GLU A 47 -1.33 10.00 -18.08
C GLU A 47 -0.95 8.57 -18.49
N PRO A 48 -0.10 8.39 -19.52
CA PRO A 48 0.37 7.07 -19.91
C PRO A 48 1.33 6.50 -18.85
N VAL A 49 0.78 5.68 -17.97
CA VAL A 49 1.57 4.90 -17.01
C VAL A 49 2.33 3.81 -17.76
N ASN A 50 3.66 3.88 -17.78
CA ASN A 50 4.50 2.75 -18.23
C ASN A 50 4.76 1.78 -17.06
N PRO A 51 4.16 0.57 -17.05
CA PRO A 51 4.27 -0.37 -15.93
C PRO A 51 5.69 -0.87 -15.69
N GLN A 52 6.52 -0.93 -16.74
CA GLN A 52 7.91 -1.41 -16.65
C GLN A 52 8.82 -0.38 -16.00
N ARG A 53 8.64 0.91 -16.31
CA ARG A 53 9.36 2.00 -15.65
C ARG A 53 9.01 2.07 -14.16
N LEU A 54 7.74 1.82 -13.85
CA LEU A 54 7.24 1.81 -12.50
C LEU A 54 7.81 0.65 -11.66
N ALA A 55 7.81 -0.57 -12.21
CA ALA A 55 8.42 -1.74 -11.56
C ALA A 55 9.89 -1.47 -11.16
N LYS A 56 10.66 -0.84 -12.06
CA LYS A 56 12.05 -0.47 -11.80
C LYS A 56 12.23 0.55 -10.67
N LEU A 57 11.30 1.48 -10.48
CA LEU A 57 11.35 2.45 -9.38
C LEU A 57 11.06 1.80 -8.02
N LEU A 58 10.29 0.72 -7.99
CA LEU A 58 9.91 0.01 -6.77
C LEU A 58 11.00 -0.92 -6.24
N ASP A 59 11.76 -1.51 -7.17
CA ASP A 59 12.87 -2.41 -6.85
C ASP A 59 14.13 -1.65 -6.41
N GLN A 60 14.16 -0.32 -6.55
CA GLN A 60 15.27 0.46 -6.05
C GLN A 60 15.26 0.53 -4.52
N PRO A 61 16.38 0.17 -3.86
CA PRO A 61 16.50 0.38 -2.43
C PRO A 61 16.38 1.88 -2.14
N ALA A 62 15.55 2.24 -1.16
CA ALA A 62 15.55 3.60 -0.64
C ALA A 62 16.95 3.89 -0.12
N ARG A 63 17.65 4.82 -0.77
CA ARG A 63 18.93 5.33 -0.33
C ARG A 63 18.79 6.00 1.04
#